data_AF-A0A4Y3M7B2-F1
#
_entry.id   AF-A0A4Y3M7B2-F1
#
_cell.length_a   1.000
_cell.length_b   1.000
_cell.length_c   1.000
_cell.angle_alpha   90.00
_cell.angle_beta   90.00
_cell.angle_gamma   90.00
#
_symmetry.space_group_name_H-M   'P 1'
#
loop_
_entity.id
_entity.type
_entity.pdbx_description
1 polymer ?
#
loop_
_entity_poly.entity_id
_entity_poly.type
_entity_poly.pdbx_seq_one_letter_code
_entity_poly.pdbx_strand_id
1 'polypeptide(L)' 'MPIGTYQNGKLESLEIHPITLSLGPAAHLRGVPSLAQGEEGRQILEKFAALSAPFGTVLKMGGTGDAPVLLWGAEA' A
#
# COMPACT_ATOMS: atom_id res chain seq x y z
N MET A 1 2.57 -1.85 3.99
CA MET A 1 2.05 -2.45 5.22
C MET A 1 0.54 -2.34 5.20
N PRO A 2 -0.21 -3.45 5.35
CA PRO A 2 -1.67 -3.46 5.38
C PRO A 2 -2.21 -3.19 6.80
N ILE A 3 -3.23 -2.33 6.90
CA ILE A 3 -3.98 -2.02 8.12
C ILE A 3 -5.46 -2.29 7.85
N GLY A 4 -6.04 -3.27 8.54
CA GLY A 4 -7.44 -3.64 8.39
C GLY A 4 -8.30 -3.18 9.56
N THR A 5 -9.49 -2.68 9.27
CA THR A 5 -10.53 -2.42 10.27
C THR A 5 -11.59 -3.51 10.17
N TYR A 6 -11.98 -4.06 11.31
CA TYR A 6 -12.93 -5.17 11.38
C TYR A 6 -14.15 -4.79 12.22
N GLN A 7 -15.33 -5.22 11.79
CA GLN A 7 -16.57 -5.12 12.54
C GLN A 7 -17.30 -6.47 12.52
N ASN A 8 -17.78 -6.93 13.67
CA ASN A 8 -18.52 -8.20 13.80
C ASN A 8 -17.78 -9.41 13.16
N GLY A 9 -16.45 -9.44 13.26
CA GLY A 9 -15.60 -10.50 12.69
C GLY A 9 -15.41 -10.43 11.17
N LYS A 10 -15.88 -9.37 10.51
CA LYS A 10 -15.71 -9.13 9.07
C LYS A 10 -14.79 -7.94 8.84
N LEU A 11 -14.01 -7.99 7.76
CA LEU A 11 -13.15 -6.89 7.34
C LEU A 11 -14.03 -5.83 6.65
N GLU A 12 -14.05 -4.62 7.20
CA GLU A 12 -14.83 -3.48 6.70
C GLU A 12 -13.99 -2.57 5.80
N SER A 13 -12.71 -2.38 6.14
CA SER A 13 -11.80 -1.55 5.34
C SER A 13 -10.35 -2.02 5.45
N LEU A 14 -9.57 -1.71 4.42
CA LEU A 14 -8.15 -2.02 4.32
C LEU A 14 -7.41 -0.82 3.74
N GLU A 15 -6.36 -0.38 4.44
CA GLU A 15 -5.40 0.62 3.97
C GLU A 15 -4.04 -0.03 3.75
N ILE A 16 -3.38 0.27 2.63
CA ILE A 16 -2.07 -0.30 2.29
C ILE A 16 -1.09 0.83 2.02
N HIS A 17 -0.07 0.89 2.86
CA HIS A 17 1.05 1.82 2.69
C HIS A 17 2.19 1.19 1.87
N PRO A 18 2.82 1.90 0.94
CA PRO A 18 3.95 1.38 0.20
C PRO A 18 5.22 1.40 1.05
N ILE A 19 5.99 0.31 1.00
CA ILE A 19 7.25 0.16 1.73
C ILE A 19 8.34 -0.14 0.70
N THR A 20 9.45 0.59 0.80
CA THR A 20 10.68 0.31 0.05
C THR A 20 11.75 -0.25 0.98
N LEU A 21 12.69 -1.01 0.43
CA LEU A 21 13.83 -1.59 1.14
C LEU A 21 15.14 -0.86 0.84
N SER A 22 15.06 0.36 0.29
CA SER A 22 16.22 1.24 0.08
C SER A 22 17.38 0.50 -0.57
N LEU A 23 17.23 0.09 -1.83
CA LEU A 23 18.27 -0.69 -2.55
C LEU A 23 19.46 0.17 -3.06
N GLY A 24 19.38 1.51 -2.91
CA GLY A 24 20.36 2.49 -3.43
C GLY A 24 21.25 3.29 -2.46
N PRO A 25 21.03 3.41 -1.13
CA PRO A 25 21.90 4.19 -0.25
C PRO A 25 23.14 3.40 0.20
N ALA A 26 24.01 4.07 0.99
CA ALA A 26 25.21 3.49 1.58
C ALA A 26 24.97 2.08 2.13
N ALA A 27 25.98 1.20 2.05
CA ALA A 27 25.83 -0.23 2.31
C ALA A 27 25.13 -0.58 3.64
N HIS A 28 25.25 0.26 4.66
CA HIS A 28 24.64 0.09 5.98
C HIS A 28 23.15 0.44 6.05
N LEU A 29 22.59 1.14 5.06
CA LEU A 29 21.16 1.51 4.98
C LEU A 29 20.38 0.61 4.02
N ARG A 30 21.08 -0.24 3.26
CA ARG A 30 20.43 -1.17 2.32
C ARG A 30 19.63 -2.22 3.08
N GLY A 31 18.42 -2.47 2.59
CA GLY A 31 17.52 -3.46 3.17
C GLY A 31 16.73 -2.96 4.38
N VAL A 32 16.94 -1.72 4.83
CA VAL A 32 16.15 -1.14 5.92
C VAL A 32 14.78 -0.71 5.37
N PRO A 33 13.66 -1.25 5.90
CA PRO A 33 12.34 -0.88 5.43
C PRO A 33 12.01 0.56 5.80
N SER A 34 11.43 1.29 4.84
CA SER A 34 10.93 2.64 5.04
C SER A 34 9.70 2.91 4.16
N LEU A 35 8.91 3.92 4.51
CA LEU A 35 7.77 4.33 3.67
C LEU A 35 8.30 4.87 2.34
N ALA A 36 7.79 4.31 1.24
CA ALA A 36 8.04 4.88 -0.07
C ALA A 36 7.17 6.13 -0.24
N GLN A 37 7.74 7.18 -0.81
CA GLN A 37 7.09 8.48 -0.97
C GLN A 37 6.94 8.83 -2.46
N GLY A 38 6.06 9.77 -2.75
CA GLY A 38 5.90 10.32 -4.10
C GLY A 38 5.68 9.24 -5.16
N GLU A 39 6.45 9.34 -6.24
CA GLU A 39 6.34 8.49 -7.42
C GLU A 39 6.73 7.02 -7.16
N GLU A 40 7.74 6.76 -6.32
CA GLU A 40 8.10 5.38 -5.94
C GLU A 40 6.94 4.71 -5.20
N GLY A 41 6.32 5.44 -4.26
CA GLY A 41 5.14 4.97 -3.54
C GLY A 41 3.99 4.66 -4.50
N ARG A 42 3.70 5.56 -5.45
CA ARG A 42 2.66 5.37 -6.48
C ARG A 42 2.89 4.10 -7.30
N GLN A 43 4.12 3.86 -7.78
CA GLN A 43 4.46 2.69 -8.58
C GLN A 43 4.28 1.36 -7.81
N ILE A 44 4.69 1.34 -6.54
CA ILE A 44 4.49 0.17 -5.67
C ILE A 44 3.00 -0.14 -5.52
N LEU A 45 2.19 0.88 -5.27
CA LEU A 45 0.74 0.74 -5.09
C LEU A 45 0.04 0.34 -6.38
N GLU A 46 0.37 0.92 -7.52
CA GLU A 46 -0.20 0.52 -8.82
C GLU A 46 0.05 -0.95 -9.12
N LYS A 47 1.28 -1.42 -8.87
CA LYS A 47 1.62 -2.83 -9.02
C LYS A 47 0.81 -3.71 -8.06
N PHE A 48 0.66 -3.29 -6.81
CA PHE A 48 -0.13 -4.03 -5.83
C PHE A 48 -1.61 -4.12 -6.23
N ALA A 49 -2.20 -3.01 -6.70
CA ALA A 49 -3.58 -2.98 -7.18
C ALA A 49 -3.77 -3.90 -8.38
N ALA A 50 -2.86 -3.87 -9.36
CA ALA A 50 -2.90 -4.74 -10.53
C ALA A 50 -2.81 -6.24 -10.16
N LEU A 51 -1.97 -6.59 -9.17
CA LEU A 51 -1.88 -7.96 -8.65
C LEU A 51 -3.13 -8.42 -7.92
N SER A 52 -3.90 -7.49 -7.35
CA SER A 52 -5.11 -7.78 -6.57
C SER A 52 -6.36 -7.93 -7.43
N ALA A 53 -6.42 -7.23 -8.57
CA ALA A 53 -7.60 -7.19 -9.44
C ALA A 53 -8.11 -8.57 -9.92
N PRO A 54 -7.27 -9.57 -10.28
CA PRO A 54 -7.76 -10.89 -10.70
C PRO A 54 -8.54 -11.65 -9.62
N PHE A 55 -8.41 -11.26 -8.36
CA PHE A 55 -9.11 -11.87 -7.23
C PHE A 55 -10.41 -11.13 -6.86
N GLY A 56 -10.83 -10.16 -7.67
CA GLY A 56 -12.02 -9.33 -7.40
C GLY A 56 -11.78 -8.22 -6.39
N THR A 57 -10.55 -8.02 -5.93
CA THR A 57 -10.22 -6.97 -4.95
C THR A 57 -9.89 -5.67 -5.67
N VAL A 58 -10.83 -4.72 -5.63
CA VAL A 58 -10.67 -3.39 -6.23
C VAL A 58 -10.13 -2.40 -5.20
N LEU A 59 -8.84 -2.07 -5.34
CA LEU A 59 -8.14 -1.09 -4.51
C LEU A 59 -8.14 0.27 -5.20
N LYS A 60 -8.39 1.35 -4.45
CA LYS A 60 -8.39 2.74 -4.95
C LYS A 60 -7.22 3.51 -4.36
N MET A 61 -6.59 4.36 -5.16
CA MET A 61 -5.56 5.27 -4.67
C MET A 61 -6.17 6.34 -3.76
N GLY A 62 -5.52 6.61 -2.63
CA GLY A 62 -5.85 7.67 -1.70
C GLY A 62 -4.60 8.33 -1.11
N GLY A 63 -4.76 9.10 -0.04
CA GLY A 63 -3.66 9.82 0.60
C GLY A 63 -3.28 11.12 -0.11
N THR A 64 -2.07 11.60 0.14
CA THR A 64 -1.51 12.79 -0.52
C THR A 64 -0.45 12.38 -1.55
N GLY A 65 -0.03 13.31 -2.42
CA GLY A 65 1.02 13.03 -3.41
C GLY A 65 2.31 12.50 -2.78
N ASP A 66 2.71 13.04 -1.63
CA ASP A 66 3.93 12.62 -0.92
C ASP A 66 3.75 11.36 -0.07
N ALA A 67 2.52 11.06 0.34
CA ALA A 67 2.19 9.88 1.14
C ALA A 67 0.98 9.14 0.54
N PRO A 68 1.18 8.46 -0.61
CA PRO A 68 0.10 7.74 -1.27
C PRO A 68 -0.22 6.44 -0.52
N VAL A 69 -1.49 6.03 -0.59
CA VAL A 69 -1.97 4.76 -0.01
C VAL A 69 -2.98 4.09 -0.95
N LEU A 70 -3.18 2.78 -0.80
CA LEU A 70 -4.36 2.12 -1.36
C LEU A 70 -5.41 1.92 -0.30
N LEU A 71 -6.66 2.13 -0.70
CA LEU A 71 -7.85 1.98 0.12
C LEU A 71 -8.75 0.94 -0.51
N TRP A 72 -9.27 0.04 0.32
CA TRP A 72 -10.37 -0.85 0.00
C TRP A 72 -11.41 -0.76 1.11
N GLY A 73 -12.68 -0.88 0.74
CA GLY A 73 -13.80 -0.95 1.66
C GLY A 73 -14.75 -2.04 1.22
N ALA A 74 -15.41 -2.69 2.17
CA ALA A 74 -16.51 -3.58 1.89
C ALA A 74 -17.63 -2.80 1.18
N GLU A 75 -18.23 -3.41 0.16
CA GLU A 75 -19.46 -2.88 -0.41
C GLU A 75 -20.58 -3.04 0.64
N ALA A 76 -21.34 -1.96 0.87
CA ALA A 76 -22.41 -1.89 1.86
C ALA A 76 -23.64 -2.73 1.49
#